data_AF-W3TWL5-F1
#
_entry.id   AF-W3TWL5-F1
#
_cell.length_a   1.000
_cell.length_b   1.000
_cell.length_c   1.000
_cell.angle_alpha   90.00
_cell.angle_beta   90.00
_cell.angle_gamma   90.00
#
_symmetry.space_group_name_H-M   'P 1'
#
loop_
_entity.id
_entity.type
_entity.pdbx_description
1 polymer ?
#
loop_
_entity_poly.entity_id
_entity_poly.type
_entity_poly.pdbx_seq_one_letter_code
_entity_poly.pdbx_strand_id
1 'polypeptide(L)'
;MASPLSDGLISYEDGTPETVEYYARDVSAFLMWVADLHMEIRKKIGFHVILFLIIFVWLVYILKVWIWRSLEEEFEKEKKD
;
A
#
# COMPACT_ATOMS: atom_id res chain seq x y z
N MET A 1 -18.14 29.97 -2.95
CA MET A 1 -18.42 29.58 -4.34
C MET A 1 -19.90 29.21 -4.41
N ALA A 2 -20.65 29.60 -5.45
CA ALA A 2 -22.02 29.11 -5.62
C ALA A 2 -22.00 27.61 -5.95
N SER A 3 -23.06 26.86 -5.60
CA SER A 3 -23.12 25.41 -5.87
C SER A 3 -23.04 25.15 -7.38
N PRO A 4 -22.01 24.43 -7.86
CA PRO A 4 -21.84 24.17 -9.29
C PRO A 4 -22.59 22.92 -9.78
N LEU A 5 -23.07 22.06 -8.87
CA LEU A 5 -23.75 20.81 -9.19
C LEU A 5 -25.23 20.86 -8.76
N SER A 6 -26.09 20.28 -9.59
CA SER A 6 -27.50 19.99 -9.30
C SER A 6 -27.87 18.61 -9.85
N ASP A 7 -28.94 18.02 -9.34
CA ASP A 7 -29.44 16.74 -9.85
C ASP A 7 -29.91 16.86 -11.31
N GLY A 8 -29.81 15.78 -12.08
CA GLY A 8 -30.26 15.71 -13.48
C GLY A 8 -29.47 16.53 -14.48
N LEU A 9 -28.25 16.98 -14.12
CA LEU A 9 -27.46 17.89 -14.96
C LEU A 9 -26.83 17.16 -16.16
N ILE A 10 -26.41 15.91 -15.96
CA ILE A 10 -25.66 15.09 -16.94
C ILE A 10 -26.23 13.68 -16.92
N SER A 11 -26.65 13.18 -18.08
CA SER A 11 -27.12 11.80 -18.22
C SER A 11 -25.95 10.86 -18.45
N TYR A 12 -25.86 9.81 -17.64
CA TYR A 12 -24.85 8.78 -17.77
C TYR A 12 -25.30 7.69 -18.74
N GLU A 13 -24.41 7.26 -19.64
CA GLU A 13 -24.69 6.21 -20.64
C GLU A 13 -24.92 4.82 -20.01
N ASP A 14 -24.51 4.62 -18.76
CA ASP A 14 -24.55 3.34 -18.04
C ASP A 14 -25.78 3.20 -17.11
N GLY A 15 -26.67 4.19 -17.09
CA GLY A 15 -27.86 4.21 -16.23
C GLY A 15 -27.59 4.53 -14.76
N THR A 16 -26.40 5.05 -14.42
CA THR A 16 -26.10 5.54 -13.07
C THR A 16 -27.06 6.67 -12.67
N PRO A 17 -27.55 6.71 -11.41
CA PRO A 17 -28.45 7.77 -10.95
C PRO A 17 -27.84 9.17 -11.11
N GLU A 18 -28.61 10.07 -11.70
CA GLU A 18 -28.22 11.45 -12.00
C GLU A 18 -28.33 12.37 -10.76
N THR A 19 -27.64 12.04 -9.67
CA THR A 19 -27.66 12.84 -8.43
C THR A 19 -26.33 13.51 -8.15
N VAL A 20 -26.38 14.64 -7.42
CA VAL A 20 -25.22 15.42 -6.99
C VAL A 20 -24.16 14.54 -6.30
N GLU A 21 -24.58 13.53 -5.55
CA GLU A 21 -23.63 12.67 -4.81
C GLU A 21 -22.80 11.77 -5.73
N TYR A 22 -23.38 11.30 -6.83
CA TYR A 22 -22.64 10.55 -7.85
C TYR A 22 -21.71 11.49 -8.62
N TYR A 23 -22.20 12.66 -9.04
CA TYR A 23 -21.37 13.66 -9.71
C TYR A 23 -20.17 14.09 -8.86
N ALA A 24 -20.38 14.38 -7.57
CA ALA A 24 -19.33 14.78 -6.65
C ALA A 24 -18.28 13.67 -6.46
N ARG A 25 -18.72 12.41 -6.35
CA ARG A 25 -17.81 11.26 -6.25
C ARG A 25 -16.94 11.13 -7.50
N ASP A 26 -17.54 11.20 -8.68
CA ASP A 26 -16.82 10.98 -9.94
C ASP A 26 -15.83 12.11 -10.21
N VAL A 27 -16.23 13.36 -10.00
CA VAL A 27 -15.34 14.51 -10.15
C VAL A 27 -14.19 14.42 -9.16
N SER A 28 -14.45 14.08 -7.88
CA SER A 28 -13.38 13.95 -6.89
C SER A 28 -12.43 12.78 -7.20
N ALA A 29 -12.95 11.66 -7.70
CA ALA A 29 -12.13 10.51 -8.13
C ALA A 29 -11.27 10.87 -9.34
N PHE A 30 -11.84 11.60 -10.31
CA PHE A 30 -11.10 12.11 -11.46
C PHE A 30 -10.00 13.09 -11.04
N LEU A 31 -10.32 14.05 -10.16
CA LEU A 31 -9.34 15.01 -9.66
C LEU A 31 -8.22 14.32 -8.87
N MET A 32 -8.53 13.29 -8.08
CA MET A 32 -7.53 12.47 -7.40
C MET A 32 -6.63 11.74 -8.39
N TRP A 33 -7.21 11.17 -9.45
CA TRP A 33 -6.44 10.52 -10.50
C TRP A 33 -5.55 11.51 -11.27
N VAL A 34 -6.05 12.71 -11.61
CA VAL A 34 -5.27 13.77 -12.26
C VAL A 34 -4.14 14.27 -11.36
N ALA A 35 -4.41 14.41 -10.06
CA ALA A 35 -3.38 14.79 -9.09
C ALA A 35 -2.24 13.77 -9.05
N ASP A 36 -2.51 12.50 -9.40
CA ASP A 36 -1.54 11.43 -9.29
C ASP A 36 -1.66 10.33 -10.36
N LEU A 37 -1.22 10.65 -11.58
CA LEU A 37 -1.28 9.74 -12.73
C LEU A 37 -0.53 8.40 -12.51
N HIS A 38 0.47 8.38 -11.63
CA HIS A 38 1.32 7.21 -11.38
C HIS A 38 0.86 6.38 -10.16
N MET A 39 -0.28 6.71 -9.56
CA MET A 39 -0.79 6.06 -8.35
C MET A 39 -0.84 4.53 -8.47
N GLU A 40 -1.37 4.02 -9.58
CA GLU A 40 -1.51 2.57 -9.81
C GLU A 40 -0.15 1.88 -9.98
N ILE A 41 0.78 2.51 -10.69
CA ILE A 41 2.14 1.98 -10.89
C ILE A 41 2.89 1.94 -9.55
N ARG A 42 2.81 3.02 -8.75
CA ARG A 42 3.45 3.07 -7.44
C ARG A 42 2.86 2.05 -6.47
N LYS A 43 1.53 1.89 -6.44
CA LYS A 43 0.88 0.84 -5.62
C LYS A 43 1.37 -0.55 -6.02
N LYS A 44 1.44 -0.84 -7.32
CA LYS A 44 1.91 -2.12 -7.82
C LYS A 44 3.36 -2.38 -7.41
N ILE A 45 4.27 -1.43 -7.63
CA ILE A 45 5.68 -1.57 -7.25
C ILE A 45 5.82 -1.69 -5.72
N GLY A 46 5.12 -0.86 -4.96
CA GLY A 46 5.12 -0.88 -3.50
C GLY A 46 4.74 -2.25 -2.94
N PHE A 47 3.72 -2.90 -3.51
CA PHE A 47 3.33 -4.25 -3.11
C PHE A 47 4.46 -5.27 -3.29
N HIS A 48 5.16 -5.24 -4.42
CA HIS A 48 6.30 -6.14 -4.68
C HIS A 48 7.46 -5.88 -3.71
N VAL A 49 7.74 -4.60 -3.41
CA VAL A 49 8.80 -4.21 -2.47
C VAL A 49 8.48 -4.66 -1.04
N ILE A 50 7.23 -4.50 -0.58
CA ILE A 50 6.81 -4.97 0.75
C ILE A 50 6.97 -6.49 0.87
N LEU A 51 6.53 -7.24 -0.15
CA LEU A 51 6.68 -8.69 -0.16
C LEU A 51 8.15 -9.11 -0.10
N PHE A 52 9.01 -8.47 -0.89
CA PHE A 52 10.45 -8.69 -0.85
C PHE A 52 11.04 -8.40 0.53
N LEU A 53 10.67 -7.28 1.15
CA LEU A 53 11.18 -6.89 2.47
C LEU A 53 10.78 -7.88 3.56
N ILE A 54 9.57 -8.44 3.52
CA ILE A 54 9.14 -9.47 4.48
C ILE A 54 10.03 -10.71 4.37
N ILE A 55 10.28 -11.18 3.15
CA ILE A 55 11.15 -12.34 2.89
C ILE A 55 12.59 -12.02 3.32
N PHE A 56 13.07 -10.83 3.00
CA PHE A 56 14.41 -10.38 3.33
C PHE A 56 14.63 -10.30 4.85
N VAL A 57 13.67 -9.75 5.60
CA VAL A 57 13.72 -9.71 7.07
C VAL A 57 13.79 -11.12 7.65
N TRP A 58 12.98 -12.04 7.13
CA TRP A 58 13.03 -13.45 7.54
C TRP A 58 14.40 -14.08 7.28
N LEU A 59 14.95 -13.86 6.10
CA LEU A 59 16.27 -14.37 5.73
C LEU A 59 17.36 -13.83 6.68
N VAL A 60 17.42 -12.51 6.86
CA VAL A 60 18.39 -11.86 7.76
C VAL A 60 18.22 -12.33 9.20
N TYR A 61 16.98 -12.53 9.67
CA TYR A 61 16.72 -13.04 11.00
C TYR A 61 17.29 -14.46 11.20
N ILE A 62 17.09 -15.35 10.22
CA ILE A 62 17.67 -16.70 10.26
C ILE A 62 19.19 -16.64 10.27
N LEU A 63 19.82 -15.81 9.41
CA LEU A 63 21.27 -15.62 9.42
C LEU A 63 21.78 -15.11 10.77
N LYS A 64 21.07 -14.12 11.37
CA LYS A 64 21.39 -13.60 12.70
C LYS A 64 21.37 -14.72 13.74
N VAL A 65 20.33 -15.55 13.77
CA VAL A 65 20.24 -16.65 14.74
C VAL A 65 21.36 -17.66 14.51
N TRP A 66 21.68 -17.98 13.25
CA TRP A 66 22.69 -18.98 12.91
C TRP A 66 24.11 -18.54 13.31
N ILE A 67 24.48 -17.29 13.05
CA ILE A 67 25.80 -16.72 13.40
C ILE A 67 25.98 -16.61 14.91
N TRP A 68 24.94 -16.19 15.63
CA TRP A 68 25.05 -15.96 17.08
C TRP A 68 24.92 -17.25 17.90
N ARG A 69 24.40 -18.33 17.32
CA ARG A 69 24.32 -19.63 18.00
C ARG A 69 25.71 -20.18 18.33
N SER A 70 26.72 -19.99 17.48
CA SER A 70 28.08 -20.48 17.76
C SER A 70 28.72 -19.74 18.93
N LEU A 71 28.43 -18.46 19.10
CA LEU A 71 28.93 -17.67 20.25
C LEU A 71 28.26 -18.14 21.54
N GLU A 72 26.94 -18.34 21.53
CA GLU A 72 26.21 -18.82 22.71
C GLU A 72 26.70 -20.20 23.18
N GLU A 73 26.99 -21.11 22.24
CA GLU A 73 27.53 -22.44 22.55
C GLU A 73 28.94 -22.40 23.17
N GLU A 74 29.77 -21.43 22.79
CA GLU A 74 31.11 -21.24 23.35
C GLU A 74 31.05 -20.63 24.77
N PHE A 75 30.19 -19.63 24.98
CA PHE A 75 29.94 -19.06 26.31
C PHE A 75 29.34 -20.08 27.29
N GLU A 76 28.45 -20.97 26.83
CA GLU A 76 27.91 -22.05 27.68
C GLU A 76 28.96 -23.07 28.10
N LYS A 77 29.96 -23.35 27.24
CA LYS A 77 31.08 -24.24 27.59
C LYS A 77 32.00 -23.62 28.64
N GLU A 78 32.40 -22.36 28.45
CA GLU A 78 33.28 -21.64 29.39
C GLU A 78 32.64 -21.46 30.78
N LYS A 79 31.31 -21.34 30.85
CA LYS A 79 30.59 -21.25 32.14
C LYS A 79 30.49 -22.58 32.88
N LYS A 80 30.72 -23.70 32.19
CA LYS A 80 30.54 -25.07 32.72
C LYS A 80 31.86 -25.70 33.21
N ASP A 81 32.98 -25.17 32.76
CA ASP A 81 34.34 -25.43 33.28
C ASP A 81 34.63 -24.54 34.51
#